data_AF-A0A2T6KLE9-F1
#
_entry.id   AF-A0A2T6KLE9-F1
#
_cell.length_a   1.000
_cell.length_b   1.000
_cell.length_c   1.000
_cell.angle_alpha   90.00
_cell.angle_beta   90.00
_cell.angle_gamma   90.00
#
_symmetry.space_group_name_H-M   'P 1'
#
loop_
_entity.id
_entity.type
_entity.pdbx_description
1 polymer ?
#
loop_
_entity_poly.entity_id
_entity_poly.type
_entity_poly.pdbx_seq_one_letter_code
_entity_poly.pdbx_strand_id
1 'polypeptide(L)'
;MSDAPLKGWNHTPNVPLQVSPFFQWPPRPLRMLAWVWGSWFFITERLIIVAIACISFYWFQPPLAQTQSFAFGWIAEMFIRNVVLMTCVAGGLHLYFYTFTKQGQKLKYDPRPLMKNGRQFTLGGQIRDNMFWTIASGVTVWTAYEVLMFWALANGYAPMLTWAAHPVWFVALFLLIPVWESFYFYWIHRFLHIPFFYRHVHALHHRNINVGPWSGMAMHPVEHLIFLGSVLIHFVVAAHPVHILFHLQYYALTAATTHTGFEGMVIKDRNRLKLGTFHHQMHHRYFECNYGSLELPWDKWFGSFHDGTVESDAKIRERRKKFTNGVK
;
A
#
# COMPACT_ATOMS: atom_id res chain seq x y z
N MET A 1 22.48 -17.66 18.51
CA MET A 1 21.58 -16.55 18.11
C MET A 1 20.32 -17.22 17.58
N SER A 2 19.15 -16.98 18.18
CA SER A 2 17.96 -17.79 17.86
C SER A 2 17.13 -17.13 16.77
N ASP A 3 16.98 -17.83 15.64
CA ASP A 3 15.97 -17.55 14.59
C ASP A 3 14.54 -17.85 15.06
N ALA A 4 14.29 -17.80 16.39
CA ALA A 4 13.01 -18.10 16.98
C ALA A 4 12.00 -16.99 16.63
N PRO A 5 10.77 -17.35 16.22
CA PRO A 5 9.73 -16.38 15.94
C PRO A 5 9.27 -15.67 17.22
N LEU A 6 8.79 -14.43 17.07
CA LEU A 6 8.22 -13.66 18.17
C LEU A 6 6.94 -14.28 18.73
N LYS A 7 6.79 -14.25 20.05
CA LYS A 7 5.56 -14.65 20.75
C LYS A 7 4.47 -13.59 20.62
N GLY A 8 3.20 -13.99 20.81
CA GLY A 8 2.05 -13.08 20.86
C GLY A 8 1.44 -12.74 19.49
N TRP A 9 1.76 -13.53 18.47
CA TRP A 9 1.12 -13.55 17.15
C TRP A 9 0.36 -14.86 16.99
N ASN A 10 -0.77 -14.83 16.30
CA ASN A 10 -1.54 -16.02 15.94
C ASN A 10 -0.90 -16.75 14.75
N HIS A 11 -0.41 -15.99 13.78
CA HIS A 11 0.32 -16.51 12.62
C HIS A 11 1.62 -15.74 12.44
N THR A 12 2.70 -16.47 12.18
CA THR A 12 3.99 -15.92 11.78
C THR A 12 4.48 -16.67 10.55
N PRO A 13 4.88 -15.98 9.47
CA PRO A 13 5.52 -16.63 8.35
C PRO A 13 6.89 -17.18 8.76
N ASN A 14 7.57 -17.84 7.83
CA ASN A 14 8.96 -18.25 8.03
C ASN A 14 9.84 -17.01 8.28
N VAL A 15 10.49 -16.98 9.43
CA VAL A 15 11.48 -15.97 9.82
C VAL A 15 12.89 -16.59 9.79
N PRO A 16 13.96 -15.81 9.60
CA PRO A 16 13.98 -14.36 9.38
C PRO A 16 13.38 -13.95 8.02
N LEU A 17 12.55 -12.89 8.04
CA LEU A 17 11.99 -12.32 6.81
C LEU A 17 13.11 -11.91 5.84
N GLN A 18 12.88 -12.18 4.57
CA GLN A 18 13.84 -11.87 3.52
C GLN A 18 13.29 -10.80 2.58
N VAL A 19 14.18 -9.88 2.20
CA VAL A 19 13.95 -8.95 1.09
C VAL A 19 14.08 -9.69 -0.24
N SER A 20 13.69 -9.03 -1.33
CA SER A 20 13.84 -9.53 -2.70
C SER A 20 15.24 -10.15 -2.96
N PRO A 21 15.31 -11.29 -3.68
CA PRO A 21 16.57 -11.99 -3.95
C PRO A 21 17.57 -11.17 -4.77
N PHE A 22 17.14 -10.08 -5.41
CA PHE A 22 18.01 -9.14 -6.13
C PHE A 22 19.00 -8.42 -5.21
N PHE A 23 18.74 -8.40 -3.90
CA PHE A 23 19.55 -7.71 -2.90
C PHE A 23 20.17 -8.67 -1.87
N GLN A 24 20.34 -9.93 -2.26
CA GLN A 24 20.98 -10.95 -1.44
C GLN A 24 22.32 -11.35 -2.06
N TRP A 25 23.33 -11.49 -1.20
CA TRP A 25 24.64 -12.01 -1.60
C TRP A 25 24.85 -13.43 -1.03
N PRO A 26 25.38 -14.39 -1.82
CA PRO A 26 25.72 -14.28 -3.23
C PRO A 26 24.47 -14.20 -4.13
N PRO A 27 24.58 -13.65 -5.36
CA PRO A 27 23.46 -13.54 -6.30
C PRO A 27 22.95 -14.94 -6.66
N ARG A 28 21.62 -15.09 -6.75
CA ARG A 28 20.97 -16.37 -7.08
C ARG A 28 20.03 -16.18 -8.27
N PRO A 29 20.54 -16.19 -9.53
CA PRO A 29 19.75 -15.84 -10.72
C PRO A 29 18.45 -16.63 -10.87
N LEU A 30 18.47 -17.95 -10.61
CA LEU A 30 17.27 -18.79 -10.68
C LEU A 30 16.19 -18.35 -9.67
N ARG A 31 16.59 -17.89 -8.48
CA ARG A 31 15.64 -17.34 -7.48
C ARG A 31 15.12 -15.97 -7.88
N MET A 32 15.96 -15.13 -8.50
CA MET A 32 15.54 -13.83 -9.03
C MET A 32 14.49 -13.99 -10.13
N LEU A 33 14.73 -14.89 -11.08
CA LEU A 33 13.75 -15.23 -12.13
C LEU A 33 12.45 -15.79 -11.55
N ALA A 34 12.54 -16.74 -10.62
CA ALA A 34 11.37 -17.29 -9.94
C ALA A 34 10.57 -16.21 -9.17
N TRP A 35 11.25 -15.23 -8.58
CA TRP A 35 10.61 -14.13 -7.87
C TRP A 35 9.88 -13.18 -8.82
N VAL A 36 10.48 -12.82 -9.96
CA VAL A 36 9.81 -12.01 -10.99
C VAL A 36 8.62 -12.77 -11.56
N TRP A 37 8.80 -14.05 -11.88
CA TRP A 37 7.75 -14.92 -12.38
C TRP A 37 6.56 -14.98 -11.41
N GLY A 38 6.82 -15.25 -10.13
CA GLY A 38 5.79 -15.30 -9.08
C GLY A 38 5.13 -13.95 -8.77
N SER A 39 5.75 -12.84 -9.18
CA SER A 39 5.26 -11.48 -8.97
C SER A 39 4.37 -10.98 -10.11
N TRP A 40 4.50 -11.54 -11.32
CA TRP A 40 3.92 -10.97 -12.54
C TRP A 40 3.25 -11.97 -13.48
N PHE A 41 3.43 -13.30 -13.34
CA PHE A 41 2.95 -14.27 -14.35
C PHE A 41 1.87 -15.24 -13.82
N PHE A 42 1.61 -15.27 -12.52
CA PHE A 42 0.41 -15.88 -11.93
C PHE A 42 -0.61 -14.79 -11.57
N ILE A 43 -1.86 -15.17 -11.27
CA ILE A 43 -2.86 -14.22 -10.72
C ILE A 43 -2.26 -13.62 -9.45
N THR A 44 -1.77 -12.39 -9.61
CA THR A 44 -1.10 -11.59 -8.60
C THR A 44 -1.89 -10.32 -8.42
N GLU A 45 -1.76 -9.72 -7.25
CA GLU A 45 -2.33 -8.42 -6.97
C GLU A 45 -1.94 -7.38 -8.05
N ARG A 46 -0.65 -7.35 -8.44
CA ARG A 46 -0.14 -6.47 -9.51
C ARG A 46 -0.91 -6.63 -10.81
N LEU A 47 -1.05 -7.87 -11.31
CA LEU A 47 -1.80 -8.12 -12.55
C LEU A 47 -3.29 -7.81 -12.43
N ILE A 48 -3.89 -8.08 -11.27
CA ILE A 48 -5.28 -7.71 -11.01
C ILE A 48 -5.44 -6.18 -11.11
N ILE A 49 -4.52 -5.42 -10.52
CA ILE A 49 -4.58 -3.95 -10.56
C ILE A 49 -4.27 -3.41 -11.97
N VAL A 50 -3.35 -4.02 -12.73
CA VAL A 50 -3.15 -3.68 -14.15
C VAL A 50 -4.45 -3.90 -14.93
N ALA A 51 -5.13 -5.03 -14.71
CA ALA A 51 -6.41 -5.30 -15.35
C ALA A 51 -7.48 -4.27 -14.94
N ILE A 52 -7.57 -3.91 -13.66
CA ILE A 52 -8.48 -2.86 -13.16
C ILE A 52 -8.16 -1.50 -13.81
N ALA A 53 -6.89 -1.15 -13.98
CA ALA A 53 -6.46 0.09 -14.60
C ALA A 53 -6.81 0.14 -16.08
N CYS A 54 -6.58 -0.95 -16.81
CA CYS A 54 -7.04 -1.08 -18.20
C CYS A 54 -8.56 -1.00 -18.29
N ILE A 55 -9.30 -1.69 -17.41
CA ILE A 55 -10.76 -1.63 -17.41
C ILE A 55 -11.25 -0.20 -17.13
N SER A 56 -10.66 0.44 -16.13
CA SER A 56 -10.95 1.83 -15.78
C SER A 56 -10.69 2.75 -16.97
N PHE A 57 -9.57 2.56 -17.67
CA PHE A 57 -9.19 3.37 -18.82
C PHE A 57 -10.13 3.19 -20.02
N TYR A 58 -10.48 1.96 -20.39
CA TYR A 58 -11.25 1.70 -21.61
C TYR A 58 -12.75 1.94 -21.45
N TRP A 59 -13.32 1.74 -20.25
CA TRP A 59 -14.77 1.80 -20.05
C TRP A 59 -15.25 2.88 -19.08
N PHE A 60 -14.38 3.39 -18.20
CA PHE A 60 -14.80 4.28 -17.10
C PHE A 60 -13.93 5.54 -16.96
N GLN A 61 -13.13 5.85 -17.98
CA GLN A 61 -12.31 7.05 -18.01
C GLN A 61 -12.91 8.02 -19.04
N PRO A 62 -13.30 9.22 -18.63
CA PRO A 62 -13.73 10.27 -19.56
C PRO A 62 -12.70 10.51 -20.65
N PRO A 63 -13.12 10.75 -21.91
CA PRO A 63 -12.21 11.06 -23.00
C PRO A 63 -11.31 12.25 -22.67
N LEU A 64 -10.02 12.16 -23.05
CA LEU A 64 -9.03 13.17 -22.69
C LEU A 64 -9.43 14.59 -23.13
N ALA A 65 -10.09 14.72 -24.29
CA ALA A 65 -10.63 15.99 -24.78
C ALA A 65 -11.61 16.65 -23.80
N GLN A 66 -12.44 15.87 -23.08
CA GLN A 66 -13.38 16.41 -22.09
C GLN A 66 -12.66 16.92 -20.83
N THR A 67 -11.49 16.36 -20.53
CA THR A 67 -10.71 16.72 -19.34
C THR A 67 -9.88 17.99 -19.52
N GLN A 68 -9.91 18.64 -20.70
CA GLN A 68 -9.21 19.91 -20.93
C GLN A 68 -9.73 21.04 -20.04
N SER A 69 -11.03 21.05 -19.76
CA SER A 69 -11.69 21.99 -18.85
C SER A 69 -12.34 21.25 -17.68
N PHE A 70 -12.24 21.80 -16.47
CA PHE A 70 -12.92 21.24 -15.31
C PHE A 70 -14.44 21.32 -15.50
N ALA A 71 -15.11 20.18 -15.35
CA ALA A 71 -16.56 20.11 -15.32
C ALA A 71 -17.00 19.09 -14.29
N PHE A 72 -18.07 19.40 -13.57
CA PHE A 72 -18.57 18.56 -12.49
C PHE A 72 -18.90 17.14 -12.96
N GLY A 73 -19.45 16.98 -14.16
CA GLY A 73 -19.88 15.68 -14.70
C GLY A 73 -18.76 14.64 -14.73
N TRP A 74 -17.69 14.90 -15.48
CA TRP A 74 -16.59 13.94 -15.63
C TRP A 74 -15.80 13.74 -14.33
N ILE A 75 -15.70 14.78 -13.49
CA ILE A 75 -15.08 14.68 -12.15
C ILE A 75 -15.91 13.75 -11.26
N ALA A 76 -17.23 13.88 -11.27
CA ALA A 76 -18.14 13.03 -10.51
C ALA A 76 -18.10 11.57 -10.99
N GLU A 77 -18.01 11.33 -12.30
CA GLU A 77 -17.83 9.98 -12.86
C GLU A 77 -16.56 9.31 -12.32
N MET A 78 -15.43 10.01 -12.34
CA MET A 78 -14.17 9.51 -11.80
C MET A 78 -14.26 9.26 -10.28
N PHE A 79 -14.88 10.17 -9.54
CA PHE A 79 -15.11 10.00 -8.10
C PHE A 79 -15.94 8.75 -7.81
N ILE A 80 -17.08 8.58 -8.49
CA ILE A 80 -17.97 7.42 -8.31
C ILE A 80 -17.22 6.13 -8.64
N ARG A 81 -16.46 6.08 -9.74
CA ARG A 81 -15.63 4.93 -10.09
C ARG A 81 -14.67 4.58 -8.96
N ASN A 82 -13.95 5.56 -8.40
CA ASN A 82 -12.98 5.32 -7.33
C ASN A 82 -13.65 4.88 -6.01
N VAL A 83 -14.83 5.43 -5.69
CA VAL A 83 -15.65 4.97 -4.56
C VAL A 83 -16.07 3.51 -4.75
N VAL A 84 -16.54 3.14 -5.94
CA VAL A 84 -16.93 1.76 -6.27
C VAL A 84 -15.73 0.83 -6.16
N LEU A 85 -14.59 1.17 -6.77
CA LEU A 85 -13.37 0.36 -6.71
C LEU A 85 -12.92 0.14 -5.26
N MET A 86 -12.80 1.20 -4.47
CA MET A 86 -12.38 1.12 -3.08
C MET A 86 -13.36 0.30 -2.24
N THR A 87 -14.67 0.50 -2.44
CA THR A 87 -15.71 -0.24 -1.71
C THR A 87 -15.73 -1.72 -2.08
N CYS A 88 -15.59 -2.05 -3.36
CA CYS A 88 -15.52 -3.44 -3.82
C CYS A 88 -14.28 -4.15 -3.25
N VAL A 89 -13.11 -3.50 -3.27
CA VAL A 89 -11.86 -4.10 -2.77
C VAL A 89 -11.83 -4.14 -1.25
N ALA A 90 -11.84 -3.00 -0.56
CA ALA A 90 -11.74 -2.96 0.89
C ALA A 90 -12.97 -3.59 1.57
N GLY A 91 -14.17 -3.30 1.06
CA GLY A 91 -15.41 -3.89 1.55
C GLY A 91 -15.51 -5.38 1.29
N GLY A 92 -15.15 -5.85 0.08
CA GLY A 92 -15.14 -7.27 -0.25
C GLY A 92 -14.16 -8.07 0.62
N LEU A 93 -12.94 -7.57 0.79
CA LEU A 93 -11.95 -8.18 1.68
C LEU A 93 -12.42 -8.15 3.14
N HIS A 94 -13.02 -7.05 3.58
CA HIS A 94 -13.55 -6.93 4.95
C HIS A 94 -14.66 -7.95 5.20
N LEU A 95 -15.62 -8.06 4.28
CA LEU A 95 -16.71 -9.03 4.35
C LEU A 95 -16.15 -10.47 4.39
N TYR A 96 -15.18 -10.79 3.54
CA TYR A 96 -14.59 -12.12 3.49
C TYR A 96 -13.85 -12.49 4.78
N PHE A 97 -12.94 -11.62 5.26
CA PHE A 97 -12.04 -11.93 6.39
C PHE A 97 -12.67 -11.71 7.76
N TYR A 98 -13.52 -10.69 7.93
CA TYR A 98 -13.98 -10.24 9.24
C TYR A 98 -15.49 -10.41 9.48
N THR A 99 -16.33 -10.27 8.46
CA THR A 99 -17.78 -10.44 8.62
C THR A 99 -18.19 -11.90 8.50
N PHE A 100 -17.83 -12.54 7.38
CA PHE A 100 -18.14 -13.95 7.12
C PHE A 100 -17.05 -14.88 7.65
N THR A 101 -15.88 -14.36 8.01
CA THR A 101 -14.75 -15.11 8.57
C THR A 101 -14.43 -16.39 7.78
N LYS A 102 -14.45 -16.32 6.45
CA LYS A 102 -14.45 -17.50 5.55
C LYS A 102 -13.27 -18.45 5.77
N GLN A 103 -12.13 -17.95 6.26
CA GLN A 103 -10.95 -18.75 6.60
C GLN A 103 -10.60 -18.73 8.10
N GLY A 104 -11.52 -18.29 8.97
CA GLY A 104 -11.31 -18.21 10.42
C GLY A 104 -10.05 -17.40 10.79
N GLN A 105 -9.19 -17.98 11.63
CA GLN A 105 -7.90 -17.38 12.03
C GLN A 105 -6.72 -17.87 11.16
N LYS A 106 -6.96 -18.69 10.12
CA LYS A 106 -5.90 -19.23 9.27
C LYS A 106 -5.18 -18.07 8.57
N LEU A 107 -3.86 -17.98 8.74
CA LEU A 107 -2.99 -16.90 8.25
C LEU A 107 -3.25 -15.51 8.86
N LYS A 108 -4.09 -15.37 9.90
CA LYS A 108 -4.32 -14.09 10.56
C LYS A 108 -3.16 -13.77 11.49
N TYR A 109 -2.56 -12.59 11.37
CA TYR A 109 -1.40 -12.26 12.19
C TYR A 109 -1.77 -12.02 13.65
N ASP A 110 -2.69 -11.09 13.93
CA ASP A 110 -3.09 -10.74 15.29
C ASP A 110 -4.38 -11.48 15.69
N PRO A 111 -4.40 -12.23 16.81
CA PRO A 111 -5.61 -12.94 17.25
C PRO A 111 -6.73 -11.99 17.64
N ARG A 112 -6.43 -10.75 18.04
CA ARG A 112 -7.42 -9.81 18.56
C ARG A 112 -8.46 -9.45 17.48
N PRO A 113 -9.73 -9.22 17.86
CA PRO A 113 -10.71 -8.67 16.93
C PRO A 113 -10.40 -7.19 16.62
N LEU A 114 -11.01 -6.68 15.54
CA LEU A 114 -11.03 -5.23 15.29
C LEU A 114 -11.85 -4.52 16.38
N MET A 115 -11.42 -3.32 16.76
CA MET A 115 -12.05 -2.59 17.85
C MET A 115 -13.42 -2.03 17.46
N LYS A 116 -14.48 -2.58 18.04
CA LYS A 116 -15.86 -2.09 17.81
C LYS A 116 -16.07 -0.70 18.40
N ASN A 117 -15.58 -0.47 19.61
CA ASN A 117 -15.70 0.79 20.34
C ASN A 117 -14.33 1.25 20.85
N GLY A 118 -14.02 2.54 20.69
CA GLY A 118 -12.77 3.10 21.24
C GLY A 118 -12.67 4.61 21.00
N ARG A 119 -12.34 5.36 22.06
CA ARG A 119 -12.21 6.83 22.03
C ARG A 119 -11.06 7.33 21.14
N GLN A 120 -10.11 6.46 20.81
CA GLN A 120 -9.02 6.79 19.90
C GLN A 120 -9.48 6.98 18.44
N PHE A 121 -10.62 6.40 18.06
CA PHE A 121 -11.21 6.57 16.73
C PHE A 121 -12.17 7.75 16.73
N THR A 122 -12.11 8.62 15.72
CA THR A 122 -12.91 9.86 15.66
C THR A 122 -14.40 9.55 15.66
N LEU A 123 -14.80 8.52 14.92
CA LEU A 123 -16.19 8.04 14.92
C LEU A 123 -16.47 7.00 16.02
N GLY A 124 -15.56 6.78 16.96
CA GLY A 124 -15.76 5.93 18.14
C GLY A 124 -15.70 4.42 17.89
N GLY A 125 -15.31 3.96 16.70
CA GLY A 125 -15.15 2.54 16.37
C GLY A 125 -14.34 2.35 15.09
N GLN A 126 -13.47 1.35 15.06
CA GLN A 126 -12.43 1.22 14.04
C GLN A 126 -12.97 1.16 12.62
N ILE A 127 -13.98 0.30 12.37
CA ILE A 127 -14.49 0.06 11.01
C ILE A 127 -15.14 1.33 10.44
N ARG A 128 -16.07 1.94 11.17
CA ARG A 128 -16.75 3.17 10.75
C ARG A 128 -15.79 4.34 10.55
N ASP A 129 -14.83 4.50 11.46
CA ASP A 129 -13.80 5.55 11.38
C ASP A 129 -12.95 5.36 10.13
N ASN A 130 -12.45 4.14 9.91
CA ASN A 130 -11.62 3.83 8.77
C ASN A 130 -12.36 3.96 7.43
N MET A 131 -13.63 3.53 7.37
CA MET A 131 -14.48 3.74 6.18
C MET A 131 -14.64 5.22 5.88
N PHE A 132 -14.90 6.04 6.90
CA PHE A 132 -15.03 7.49 6.73
C PHE A 132 -13.74 8.11 6.19
N TRP A 133 -12.59 7.88 6.84
CA TRP A 133 -11.32 8.46 6.38
C TRP A 133 -10.92 7.96 5.00
N THR A 134 -11.16 6.69 4.70
CA THR A 134 -10.89 6.11 3.37
C THR A 134 -11.77 6.73 2.29
N ILE A 135 -13.09 6.77 2.49
CA ILE A 135 -14.04 7.18 1.43
C ILE A 135 -14.12 8.72 1.35
N ALA A 136 -14.33 9.40 2.49
CA ALA A 136 -14.54 10.84 2.49
C ALA A 136 -13.25 11.63 2.21
N SER A 137 -12.10 11.16 2.71
CA SER A 137 -10.81 11.83 2.47
C SER A 137 -9.98 11.11 1.41
N GLY A 138 -9.65 9.82 1.60
CA GLY A 138 -8.73 9.09 0.73
C GLY A 138 -9.16 9.06 -0.74
N VAL A 139 -10.41 8.64 -1.00
CA VAL A 139 -10.96 8.58 -2.36
C VAL A 139 -11.13 9.97 -2.98
N THR A 140 -11.46 10.99 -2.18
CA THR A 140 -11.54 12.38 -2.65
C THR A 140 -10.17 12.88 -3.11
N VAL A 141 -9.12 12.68 -2.30
CA VAL A 141 -7.75 13.09 -2.64
C VAL A 141 -7.21 12.28 -3.82
N TRP A 142 -7.47 10.97 -3.87
CA TRP A 142 -7.13 10.13 -5.02
C TRP A 142 -7.77 10.68 -6.30
N THR A 143 -9.08 10.95 -6.27
CA THR A 143 -9.78 11.51 -7.43
C THR A 143 -9.20 12.89 -7.82
N ALA A 144 -8.87 13.74 -6.85
CA ALA A 144 -8.27 15.04 -7.13
C ALA A 144 -6.92 14.93 -7.87
N TYR A 145 -6.07 13.95 -7.50
CA TYR A 145 -4.83 13.68 -8.23
C TYR A 145 -5.07 13.17 -9.64
N GLU A 146 -6.05 12.28 -9.85
CA GLU A 146 -6.39 11.83 -11.20
C GLU A 146 -6.91 13.00 -12.05
N VAL A 147 -7.85 13.79 -11.52
CA VAL A 147 -8.39 14.99 -12.17
C VAL A 147 -7.25 15.94 -12.59
N LEU A 148 -6.30 16.20 -11.69
CA LEU A 148 -5.13 17.02 -11.97
C LEU A 148 -4.28 16.44 -13.10
N MET A 149 -3.96 15.15 -13.04
CA MET A 149 -3.08 14.52 -14.03
C MET A 149 -3.73 14.41 -15.40
N PHE A 150 -5.02 14.08 -15.48
CA PHE A 150 -5.74 14.00 -16.75
C PHE A 150 -5.92 15.38 -17.38
N TRP A 151 -6.25 16.40 -16.58
CA TRP A 151 -6.28 17.79 -17.03
C TRP A 151 -4.90 18.24 -17.55
N ALA A 152 -3.82 17.90 -16.84
CA ALA A 152 -2.47 18.25 -17.26
C ALA A 152 -2.06 17.56 -18.57
N LEU A 153 -2.37 16.27 -18.74
CA LEU A 153 -2.12 15.54 -19.98
C LEU A 153 -2.93 16.11 -21.15
N ALA A 154 -4.21 16.45 -20.93
CA ALA A 154 -5.11 16.96 -21.96
C ALA A 154 -4.72 18.35 -22.48
N ASN A 155 -4.09 19.16 -21.64
CA ASN A 155 -3.61 20.50 -21.97
C ASN A 155 -2.12 20.54 -22.36
N GLY A 156 -1.42 19.39 -22.37
CA GLY A 156 0.00 19.32 -22.70
C GLY A 156 0.94 19.86 -21.61
N TYR A 157 0.46 20.05 -20.37
CA TYR A 157 1.29 20.43 -19.21
C TYR A 157 2.09 19.25 -18.65
N ALA A 158 1.67 18.02 -18.92
CA ALA A 158 2.41 16.81 -18.61
C ALA A 158 2.73 16.05 -19.92
N PRO A 159 3.93 15.45 -20.04
CA PRO A 159 4.30 14.71 -21.23
C PRO A 159 3.49 13.41 -21.35
N MET A 160 2.90 13.19 -22.53
CA MET A 160 2.12 11.99 -22.82
C MET A 160 2.89 11.01 -23.70
N LEU A 161 2.89 9.74 -23.29
CA LEU A 161 3.47 8.63 -24.04
C LEU A 161 2.37 7.85 -24.76
N THR A 162 2.65 7.40 -25.99
CA THR A 162 1.78 6.50 -26.75
C THR A 162 2.43 5.13 -26.96
N TRP A 163 1.59 4.08 -27.03
CA TRP A 163 2.05 2.72 -27.35
C TRP A 163 2.79 2.66 -28.69
N ALA A 164 2.24 3.29 -29.73
CA ALA A 164 2.77 3.22 -31.09
C ALA A 164 4.20 3.78 -31.20
N ALA A 165 4.51 4.85 -30.46
CA ALA A 165 5.84 5.46 -30.48
C ALA A 165 6.83 4.74 -29.55
N HIS A 166 6.36 4.21 -28.41
CA HIS A 166 7.25 3.73 -27.34
C HIS A 166 6.75 2.43 -26.68
N PRO A 167 6.60 1.32 -27.44
CA PRO A 167 6.00 0.09 -26.90
C PRO A 167 6.84 -0.53 -25.77
N VAL A 168 8.17 -0.47 -25.86
CA VAL A 168 9.06 -1.00 -24.81
C VAL A 168 8.93 -0.19 -23.52
N TRP A 169 8.95 1.14 -23.62
CA TRP A 169 8.84 2.01 -22.43
C TRP A 169 7.45 1.94 -21.81
N PHE A 170 6.41 1.81 -22.64
CA PHE A 170 5.04 1.56 -22.18
C PHE A 170 4.98 0.33 -21.27
N VAL A 171 5.51 -0.83 -21.70
CA VAL A 171 5.53 -2.02 -20.84
C VAL A 171 6.42 -1.82 -19.62
N ALA A 172 7.59 -1.18 -19.79
CA ALA A 172 8.52 -0.94 -18.70
C ALA A 172 7.90 -0.11 -17.57
N LEU A 173 7.05 0.88 -17.86
CA LEU A 173 6.41 1.71 -16.83
C LEU A 173 5.55 0.90 -15.86
N PHE A 174 4.84 -0.14 -16.30
CA PHE A 174 4.11 -1.02 -15.37
C PHE A 174 5.03 -1.70 -14.36
N LEU A 175 6.26 -2.02 -14.75
CA LEU A 175 7.26 -2.63 -13.87
C LEU A 175 7.97 -1.59 -12.99
N LEU A 176 8.18 -0.39 -13.53
CA LEU A 176 8.92 0.69 -12.85
C LEU A 176 8.07 1.44 -11.83
N ILE A 177 6.76 1.55 -12.02
CA ILE A 177 5.86 2.21 -11.07
C ILE A 177 5.97 1.57 -9.68
N PRO A 178 5.82 0.23 -9.50
CA PRO A 178 6.01 -0.39 -8.18
C PRO A 178 7.41 -0.18 -7.56
N VAL A 179 8.43 -0.01 -8.39
CA VAL A 179 9.81 0.28 -7.92
C VAL A 179 9.92 1.72 -7.43
N TRP A 180 9.42 2.69 -8.21
CA TRP A 180 9.34 4.10 -7.84
C TRP A 180 8.55 4.28 -6.55
N GLU A 181 7.43 3.60 -6.47
CA GLU A 181 6.54 3.61 -5.35
C GLU A 181 7.16 3.05 -4.08
N SER A 182 7.93 1.96 -4.16
CA SER A 182 8.65 1.42 -3.01
C SER A 182 9.71 2.41 -2.49
N PHE A 183 10.38 3.14 -3.38
CA PHE A 183 11.27 4.25 -3.02
C PHE A 183 10.49 5.41 -2.37
N TYR A 184 9.48 5.94 -3.05
CA TYR A 184 8.71 7.10 -2.60
C TYR A 184 8.06 6.83 -1.24
N PHE A 185 7.39 5.69 -1.11
CA PHE A 185 6.73 5.28 0.13
C PHE A 185 7.69 5.19 1.30
N TYR A 186 8.87 4.56 1.13
CA TYR A 186 9.84 4.44 2.20
C TYR A 186 10.23 5.81 2.79
N TRP A 187 10.52 6.79 1.92
CA TRP A 187 10.97 8.11 2.35
C TRP A 187 9.86 8.94 2.97
N ILE A 188 8.69 9.02 2.35
CA ILE A 188 7.57 9.76 2.91
C ILE A 188 7.08 9.12 4.20
N HIS A 189 7.08 7.80 4.30
CA HIS A 189 6.66 7.11 5.50
C HIS A 189 7.63 7.36 6.65
N ARG A 190 8.95 7.25 6.40
CA ARG A 190 9.96 7.62 7.41
C ARG A 190 9.85 9.09 7.84
N PHE A 191 9.58 10.00 6.91
CA PHE A 191 9.32 11.41 7.20
C PHE A 191 8.07 11.61 8.07
N LEU A 192 6.98 10.89 7.79
CA LEU A 192 5.74 10.92 8.56
C LEU A 192 5.92 10.41 10.00
N HIS A 193 6.97 9.65 10.29
CA HIS A 193 7.33 9.23 11.64
C HIS A 193 8.21 10.21 12.42
N ILE A 194 8.59 11.36 11.84
CA ILE A 194 9.20 12.46 12.60
C ILE A 194 8.16 12.97 13.62
N PRO A 195 8.52 13.24 14.90
CA PRO A 195 7.55 13.46 15.97
C PRO A 195 6.42 14.46 15.69
N PHE A 196 6.73 15.55 14.97
CA PHE A 196 5.74 16.54 14.55
C PHE A 196 4.71 15.95 13.58
N PHE A 197 5.17 15.36 12.46
CA PHE A 197 4.29 14.76 11.46
C PHE A 197 3.57 13.54 12.01
N TYR A 198 4.24 12.74 12.85
CA TYR A 198 3.61 11.60 13.49
C TYR A 198 2.41 12.04 14.31
N ARG A 199 2.58 12.99 15.23
CA ARG A 199 1.51 13.42 16.14
C ARG A 199 0.31 14.04 15.40
N HIS A 200 0.56 14.83 14.36
CA HIS A 200 -0.49 15.65 13.74
C HIS A 200 -1.06 15.05 12.45
N VAL A 201 -0.33 14.14 11.79
CA VAL A 201 -0.69 13.59 10.49
C VAL A 201 -0.81 12.07 10.58
N HIS A 202 0.26 11.38 10.95
CA HIS A 202 0.34 9.92 10.82
C HIS A 202 -0.29 9.12 11.96
N ALA A 203 -0.48 9.74 13.13
CA ALA A 203 -1.07 9.09 14.30
C ALA A 203 -2.50 8.59 14.03
N LEU A 204 -3.23 9.22 13.09
CA LEU A 204 -4.56 8.77 12.68
C LEU A 204 -4.50 7.36 12.08
N HIS A 205 -3.60 7.15 11.12
CA HIS A 205 -3.36 5.84 10.53
C HIS A 205 -2.98 4.81 11.59
N HIS A 206 -2.07 5.19 12.50
CA HIS A 206 -1.51 4.36 13.56
C HIS A 206 -2.45 4.06 14.75
N ARG A 207 -3.67 4.63 14.78
CA ARG A 207 -4.73 4.13 15.67
C ARG A 207 -5.07 2.66 15.37
N ASN A 208 -4.73 2.18 14.18
CA ASN A 208 -5.01 0.84 13.66
C ASN A 208 -3.89 -0.18 13.93
N ILE A 209 -3.45 -0.31 15.19
CA ILE A 209 -2.43 -1.30 15.61
C ILE A 209 -2.75 -2.72 15.10
N ASN A 210 -4.03 -3.10 15.17
CA ASN A 210 -4.54 -4.30 14.51
C ASN A 210 -5.27 -3.86 13.23
N VAL A 211 -4.58 -3.95 12.10
CA VAL A 211 -5.07 -3.49 10.81
C VAL A 211 -6.27 -4.32 10.31
N GLY A 212 -7.07 -3.71 9.45
CA GLY A 212 -8.09 -4.38 8.64
C GLY A 212 -8.18 -3.69 7.27
N PRO A 213 -8.86 -4.24 6.26
CA PRO A 213 -8.79 -3.73 4.89
C PRO A 213 -9.05 -2.22 4.76
N TRP A 214 -10.03 -1.70 5.50
CA TRP A 214 -10.34 -0.27 5.54
C TRP A 214 -9.27 0.60 6.21
N SER A 215 -8.39 0.06 7.06
CA SER A 215 -7.34 0.86 7.71
C SER A 215 -6.24 1.31 6.76
N GLY A 216 -6.12 0.68 5.58
CA GLY A 216 -5.05 0.98 4.63
C GLY A 216 -5.05 2.43 4.13
N MET A 217 -6.23 2.98 3.85
CA MET A 217 -6.44 4.37 3.44
C MET A 217 -7.14 5.18 4.55
N ALA A 218 -7.14 4.69 5.78
CA ALA A 218 -7.66 5.44 6.91
C ALA A 218 -6.56 6.36 7.45
N MET A 219 -6.32 7.48 6.75
CA MET A 219 -5.25 8.42 7.06
C MET A 219 -5.77 9.85 7.20
N HIS A 220 -4.93 10.74 7.72
CA HIS A 220 -5.22 12.17 7.75
C HIS A 220 -5.21 12.75 6.32
N PRO A 221 -6.02 13.77 5.97
CA PRO A 221 -6.03 14.34 4.62
C PRO A 221 -4.65 14.79 4.10
N VAL A 222 -3.83 15.38 4.97
CA VAL A 222 -2.43 15.75 4.62
C VAL A 222 -1.58 14.52 4.31
N GLU A 223 -1.81 13.41 5.00
CA GLU A 223 -1.12 12.15 4.68
C GLU A 223 -1.54 11.63 3.31
N HIS A 224 -2.83 11.68 2.97
CA HIS A 224 -3.30 11.31 1.64
C HIS A 224 -2.64 12.14 0.53
N LEU A 225 -2.50 13.45 0.74
CA LEU A 225 -1.80 14.34 -0.19
C LEU A 225 -0.34 13.91 -0.38
N ILE A 226 0.38 13.67 0.73
CA ILE A 226 1.78 13.23 0.66
C ILE A 226 1.89 11.84 0.02
N PHE A 227 1.06 10.89 0.43
CA PHE A 227 1.07 9.51 -0.03
C PHE A 227 0.77 9.41 -1.54
N LEU A 228 -0.37 9.95 -1.99
CA LEU A 228 -0.79 9.87 -3.39
C LEU A 228 -0.03 10.86 -4.30
N GLY A 229 0.71 11.81 -3.72
CA GLY A 229 1.62 12.71 -4.44
C GLY A 229 2.71 11.99 -5.24
N SER A 230 2.94 10.69 -5.01
CA SER A 230 3.80 9.82 -5.81
C SER A 230 3.57 9.97 -7.32
N VAL A 231 2.32 10.16 -7.75
CA VAL A 231 1.93 10.28 -9.16
C VAL A 231 2.50 11.51 -9.86
N LEU A 232 2.87 12.55 -9.11
CA LEU A 232 3.37 13.81 -9.66
C LEU A 232 4.70 13.66 -10.42
N ILE A 233 5.40 12.53 -10.26
CA ILE A 233 6.56 12.18 -11.08
C ILE A 233 6.26 12.24 -12.59
N HIS A 234 5.00 12.04 -12.99
CA HIS A 234 4.56 12.05 -14.37
C HIS A 234 4.43 13.44 -15.00
N PHE A 235 4.65 14.52 -14.24
CA PHE A 235 4.95 15.84 -14.84
C PHE A 235 6.32 15.87 -15.52
N VAL A 236 7.22 14.94 -15.19
CA VAL A 236 8.56 14.83 -15.76
C VAL A 236 8.71 13.55 -16.58
N VAL A 237 8.18 12.43 -16.08
CA VAL A 237 8.27 11.12 -16.74
C VAL A 237 7.04 10.89 -17.60
N ALA A 238 7.24 10.92 -18.93
CA ALA A 238 6.19 10.69 -19.91
C ALA A 238 5.46 9.36 -19.66
N ALA A 239 4.13 9.42 -19.61
CA ALA A 239 3.30 8.26 -19.33
C ALA A 239 2.02 8.28 -20.18
N HIS A 240 1.56 7.10 -20.57
CA HIS A 240 0.21 6.94 -21.12
C HIS A 240 -0.83 7.10 -19.98
N PRO A 241 -2.04 7.63 -20.24
CA PRO A 241 -3.07 7.80 -19.21
C PRO A 241 -3.40 6.53 -18.40
N VAL A 242 -3.29 5.35 -19.00
CA VAL A 242 -3.45 4.06 -18.29
C VAL A 242 -2.45 3.88 -17.15
N HIS A 243 -1.22 4.40 -17.29
CA HIS A 243 -0.21 4.32 -16.24
C HIS A 243 -0.53 5.25 -15.07
N ILE A 244 -1.15 6.41 -15.33
CA ILE A 244 -1.62 7.32 -14.27
C ILE A 244 -2.67 6.61 -13.42
N LEU A 245 -3.64 5.96 -14.07
CA LEU A 245 -4.65 5.15 -13.39
C LEU A 245 -4.00 3.99 -12.65
N PHE A 246 -3.10 3.25 -13.29
CA PHE A 246 -2.40 2.14 -12.65
C PHE A 246 -1.61 2.58 -11.41
N HIS A 247 -0.87 3.68 -11.48
CA HIS A 247 -0.09 4.22 -10.36
C HIS A 247 -1.00 4.54 -9.16
N LEU A 248 -2.04 5.34 -9.37
CA LEU A 248 -2.91 5.75 -8.26
C LEU A 248 -3.77 4.60 -7.73
N GLN A 249 -4.27 3.72 -8.61
CA GLN A 249 -5.01 2.52 -8.22
C GLN A 249 -4.11 1.52 -7.50
N TYR A 250 -2.86 1.39 -7.91
CA TYR A 250 -1.91 0.55 -7.20
C TYR A 250 -1.71 1.06 -5.79
N TYR A 251 -1.40 2.34 -5.56
CA TYR A 251 -1.29 2.89 -4.20
C TYR A 251 -2.58 2.71 -3.37
N ALA A 252 -3.73 3.12 -3.90
CA ALA A 252 -4.97 3.09 -3.15
C ALA A 252 -5.45 1.67 -2.84
N LEU A 253 -5.43 0.77 -3.83
CA LEU A 253 -5.97 -0.58 -3.67
C LEU A 253 -4.99 -1.51 -2.96
N THR A 254 -3.68 -1.36 -3.18
CA THR A 254 -2.68 -2.14 -2.41
C THR A 254 -2.65 -1.74 -0.95
N ALA A 255 -2.94 -0.48 -0.61
CA ALA A 255 -3.13 -0.09 0.78
C ALA A 255 -4.24 -0.92 1.44
N ALA A 256 -5.37 -1.14 0.77
CA ALA A 256 -6.46 -1.96 1.31
C ALA A 256 -6.10 -3.46 1.46
N THR A 257 -5.41 -4.03 0.47
CA THR A 257 -5.06 -5.45 0.46
C THR A 257 -3.94 -5.78 1.46
N THR A 258 -2.91 -4.92 1.56
CA THR A 258 -1.79 -5.10 2.48
C THR A 258 -2.17 -4.93 3.95
N HIS A 259 -3.30 -4.26 4.22
CA HIS A 259 -3.86 -4.07 5.55
C HIS A 259 -4.93 -5.09 5.92
N THR A 260 -5.05 -6.19 5.18
CA THR A 260 -6.05 -7.23 5.49
C THR A 260 -5.90 -7.83 6.89
N GLY A 261 -4.73 -7.75 7.52
CA GLY A 261 -4.43 -8.41 8.81
C GLY A 261 -4.13 -9.91 8.66
N PHE A 262 -4.07 -10.40 7.42
CA PHE A 262 -3.79 -11.78 7.04
C PHE A 262 -2.63 -11.81 6.03
N GLU A 263 -1.86 -12.89 6.01
CA GLU A 263 -0.81 -13.09 4.99
C GLU A 263 -1.40 -13.24 3.57
N GLY A 264 -2.61 -13.77 3.47
CA GLY A 264 -3.27 -13.96 2.19
C GLY A 264 -4.57 -14.74 2.27
N MET A 265 -5.18 -14.89 1.11
CA MET A 265 -6.45 -15.59 0.93
C MET A 265 -6.22 -17.08 0.69
N VAL A 266 -6.88 -17.91 1.50
CA VAL A 266 -6.81 -19.37 1.40
C VAL A 266 -7.91 -19.89 0.49
N ILE A 267 -7.54 -20.58 -0.59
CA ILE A 267 -8.46 -21.27 -1.49
C ILE A 267 -7.94 -22.69 -1.72
N LYS A 268 -8.79 -23.69 -1.47
CA LYS A 268 -8.43 -25.13 -1.51
C LYS A 268 -7.15 -25.39 -0.69
N ASP A 269 -7.16 -24.93 0.56
CA ASP A 269 -6.10 -25.08 1.57
C ASP A 269 -4.71 -24.50 1.26
N ARG A 270 -4.57 -23.74 0.18
CA ARG A 270 -3.32 -23.04 -0.16
C ARG A 270 -3.52 -21.53 -0.14
N ASN A 271 -2.49 -20.78 0.27
CA ASN A 271 -2.45 -19.34 0.07
C ASN A 271 -2.37 -19.07 -1.45
N ARG A 272 -3.48 -18.60 -2.05
CA ARG A 272 -3.58 -18.37 -3.50
C ARG A 272 -3.38 -16.92 -3.90
N LEU A 273 -3.57 -15.98 -2.97
CA LEU A 273 -3.41 -14.57 -3.19
C LEU A 273 -2.74 -13.97 -1.96
N LYS A 274 -1.46 -13.60 -2.11
CA LYS A 274 -0.73 -12.85 -1.08
C LYS A 274 -1.31 -11.44 -1.03
N LEU A 275 -1.59 -10.97 0.18
CA LEU A 275 -2.26 -9.69 0.42
C LEU A 275 -1.46 -8.89 1.45
N GLY A 276 -1.59 -9.23 2.74
CA GLY A 276 -0.82 -8.61 3.81
C GLY A 276 0.61 -9.13 3.93
N THR A 277 1.46 -8.33 4.58
CA THR A 277 2.83 -8.75 4.93
C THR A 277 3.05 -8.65 6.43
N PHE A 278 3.76 -9.63 6.98
CA PHE A 278 4.14 -9.61 8.39
C PHE A 278 5.10 -8.45 8.68
N HIS A 279 5.91 -8.06 7.70
CA HIS A 279 6.77 -6.87 7.75
C HIS A 279 5.98 -5.61 8.13
N HIS A 280 4.89 -5.34 7.41
CA HIS A 280 4.03 -4.18 7.65
C HIS A 280 3.15 -4.34 8.89
N GLN A 281 2.70 -5.55 9.20
CA GLN A 281 1.98 -5.81 10.44
C GLN A 281 2.84 -5.51 11.69
N MET A 282 4.12 -5.85 11.65
CA MET A 282 5.07 -5.50 12.71
C MET A 282 5.29 -3.99 12.78
N HIS A 283 5.32 -3.29 11.65
CA HIS A 283 5.35 -1.82 11.62
C HIS A 283 4.18 -1.23 12.41
N HIS A 284 2.94 -1.65 12.16
CA HIS A 284 1.76 -1.17 12.91
C HIS A 284 1.79 -1.51 14.41
N ARG A 285 2.45 -2.60 14.80
CA ARG A 285 2.55 -2.99 16.22
C ARG A 285 3.66 -2.26 16.96
N TYR A 286 4.76 -1.98 16.29
CA TYR A 286 5.97 -1.46 16.91
C TYR A 286 6.29 -0.02 16.51
N PHE A 287 5.72 0.53 15.45
CA PHE A 287 5.85 1.89 14.91
C PHE A 287 7.22 2.26 14.32
N GLU A 288 8.33 1.93 14.99
CA GLU A 288 9.66 2.40 14.57
C GLU A 288 10.48 1.39 13.73
N CYS A 289 9.85 0.55 12.95
CA CYS A 289 10.57 -0.38 12.07
C CYS A 289 9.82 -0.55 10.76
N ASN A 290 10.46 -1.09 9.73
CA ASN A 290 9.76 -1.57 8.53
C ASN A 290 8.93 -0.47 7.84
N TYR A 291 9.54 0.68 7.56
CA TYR A 291 8.88 1.81 6.91
C TYR A 291 8.61 1.57 5.42
N GLY A 292 9.35 0.66 4.79
CA GLY A 292 9.23 0.33 3.38
C GLY A 292 8.49 -0.98 3.15
N SER A 293 8.79 -1.57 2.01
CA SER A 293 8.25 -2.85 1.56
C SER A 293 9.37 -3.88 1.42
N LEU A 294 9.03 -5.17 1.23
CA LEU A 294 10.05 -6.24 1.12
C LEU A 294 10.67 -6.34 -0.29
N GLU A 295 10.10 -5.66 -1.28
CA GLU A 295 10.59 -5.62 -2.66
C GLU A 295 11.97 -4.97 -2.78
N LEU A 296 12.19 -3.89 -2.04
CA LEU A 296 13.44 -3.15 -2.01
C LEU A 296 13.98 -3.09 -0.58
N PRO A 297 15.29 -3.24 -0.35
CA PRO A 297 15.88 -3.42 0.97
C PRO A 297 16.09 -2.09 1.72
N TRP A 298 15.21 -1.10 1.54
CA TRP A 298 15.36 0.23 2.12
C TRP A 298 15.55 0.18 3.63
N ASP A 299 14.70 -0.58 4.34
CA ASP A 299 14.82 -0.76 5.77
C ASP A 299 16.13 -1.43 6.21
N LYS A 300 16.70 -2.32 5.39
CA LYS A 300 18.00 -2.94 5.67
C LYS A 300 19.13 -1.94 5.50
N TRP A 301 19.12 -1.18 4.40
CA TRP A 301 20.15 -0.19 4.12
C TRP A 301 20.19 0.95 5.12
N PHE A 302 19.04 1.30 5.69
CA PHE A 302 18.89 2.45 6.57
C PHE A 302 18.61 2.09 8.04
N GLY A 303 18.74 0.81 8.41
CA GLY A 303 18.77 0.36 9.80
C GLY A 303 17.42 0.35 10.52
N SER A 304 16.32 0.21 9.78
CA SER A 304 14.96 0.08 10.31
C SER A 304 14.33 -1.31 10.12
N PHE A 305 15.07 -2.28 9.57
CA PHE A 305 14.55 -3.62 9.28
C PHE A 305 14.34 -4.46 10.55
N HIS A 306 13.11 -4.92 10.72
CA HIS A 306 12.68 -5.93 11.68
C HIS A 306 12.30 -7.21 10.93
N ASP A 307 13.08 -8.27 11.11
CA ASP A 307 12.91 -9.53 10.35
C ASP A 307 11.96 -10.55 11.01
N GLY A 308 11.46 -10.25 12.20
CA GLY A 308 10.48 -11.07 12.92
C GLY A 308 11.09 -12.06 13.91
N THR A 309 12.41 -12.07 14.06
CA THR A 309 13.13 -12.86 15.06
C THR A 309 13.19 -12.14 16.41
N VAL A 310 13.41 -12.91 17.48
CA VAL A 310 13.66 -12.38 18.83
C VAL A 310 14.90 -11.48 18.87
N GLU A 311 15.94 -11.81 18.11
CA GLU A 311 17.15 -11.01 18.04
C GLU A 311 16.89 -9.62 17.42
N SER A 312 16.17 -9.58 16.30
CA SER A 312 15.84 -8.32 15.64
C SER A 312 14.97 -7.41 16.53
N ASP A 313 14.03 -7.99 17.30
CA ASP A 313 13.22 -7.25 18.27
C ASP A 313 14.10 -6.67 19.40
N ALA A 314 15.05 -7.44 19.92
CA ALA A 314 15.99 -6.97 20.93
C ALA A 314 16.81 -5.76 20.45
N LYS A 315 17.33 -5.80 19.21
CA LYS A 315 18.07 -4.69 18.60
C LYS A 315 17.23 -3.42 18.48
N ILE A 316 15.98 -3.54 18.03
CA ILE A 316 15.08 -2.39 17.88
C ILE A 316 14.69 -1.80 19.24
N ARG A 317 14.43 -2.65 20.24
CA ARG A 317 14.16 -2.19 21.63
C ARG A 317 15.36 -1.47 22.24
N GLU A 318 16.57 -1.94 22.00
CA GLU A 318 17.77 -1.27 22.49
C GLU A 318 17.92 0.12 21.85
N ARG A 319 17.70 0.22 20.53
CA ARG A 319 17.73 1.49 19.81
C ARG A 319 16.73 2.51 20.39
N ARG A 320 15.50 2.07 20.69
CA ARG A 320 14.49 2.90 21.38
C ARG A 320 14.98 3.48 22.69
N LYS A 321 15.55 2.63 23.54
CA LYS A 321 16.06 3.04 24.85
C LYS A 321 17.13 4.13 24.73
N LYS A 322 18.02 4.03 23.72
CA LYS A 322 19.04 5.05 23.46
C LYS A 322 18.43 6.39 23.07
N PHE A 323 17.42 6.40 22.20
CA PHE A 323 16.70 7.62 21.83
C PHE A 323 15.94 8.25 23.00
N THR A 324 15.28 7.45 23.85
CA THR A 324 14.56 7.99 25.02
C THR A 324 15.49 8.49 26.12
N ASN A 325 16.68 7.92 26.26
CA ASN A 325 17.64 8.29 27.31
C ASN A 325 18.56 9.45 26.91
N GLY A 326 18.79 9.69 25.61
CA GLY A 326 19.60 10.80 25.11
C GLY A 326 18.85 12.13 24.95
N VAL A 327 17.57 12.18 25.32
CA VAL A 327 16.71 13.39 25.31
C VAL A 327 16.51 13.93 26.73
N LYS A 328 17.32 13.49 27.70
CA LYS A 328 17.35 14.04 29.05
C LYS A 328 18.36 15.16 29.19
#